data_AF-A0A7S4G050-F1
#
_entry.id   AF-A0A7S4G050-F1
#
_cell.length_a   1.000
_cell.length_b   1.000
_cell.length_c   1.000
_cell.angle_alpha   90.00
_cell.angle_beta   90.00
_cell.angle_gamma   90.00
#
_symmetry.space_group_name_H-M   'P 1'
#
loop_
_entity.id
_entity.type
_entity.pdbx_description
1 polymer ?
#
loop_
_entity_poly.entity_id
_entity_poly.type
_entity_poly.pdbx_seq_one_letter_code
_entity_poly.pdbx_strand_id
1 'polypeptide(L)'
;AMMAAGVEDPAALSHNKVVGVEHVKELVAWSKENLQKDPSRALYEAVEFRAGDGREGEPQFAPYDAIHVGAAALGMPHKLISQLKVNGRMVAPVEEQGTQYLIVVDKTGPGPHDYEYRREGQVRYVPLTDRSHYRSEL
;
A
#
# COMPACT_ATOMS: atom_id res chain seq x y z
N ALA A 1 -4.72 -4.09 -4.59
CA ALA A 1 -4.33 -3.99 -3.16
C ALA A 1 -3.15 -3.05 -2.90
N MET A 2 -3.29 -2.16 -1.91
CA MET A 2 -2.20 -1.46 -1.21
C MET A 2 -2.08 -2.04 0.20
N MET A 3 -0.88 -2.25 0.70
CA MET A 3 -0.59 -2.64 2.09
C MET A 3 0.29 -1.56 2.72
N ALA A 4 -0.18 -0.88 3.76
CA ALA A 4 0.60 0.10 4.49
C ALA A 4 0.81 -0.36 5.93
N ALA A 5 2.03 -0.20 6.45
CA ALA A 5 2.38 -0.56 7.81
C ALA A 5 2.81 0.69 8.60
N GLY A 6 2.26 0.83 9.79
CA GLY A 6 2.62 1.87 10.76
C GLY A 6 3.01 1.25 12.10
N VAL A 7 4.06 1.80 12.71
CA VAL A 7 4.46 1.59 14.10
C VAL A 7 4.10 2.86 14.87
N GLU A 8 3.28 2.74 15.92
CA GLU A 8 3.10 3.81 16.89
C GLU A 8 4.16 3.68 18.01
N ASP A 9 4.70 4.83 18.43
CA ASP A 9 5.55 5.08 19.61
C ASP A 9 6.53 3.97 20.08
N PRO A 10 7.87 4.16 19.99
CA PRO A 10 8.84 3.19 20.50
C PRO A 10 8.78 2.93 22.01
N ALA A 11 8.06 3.73 22.80
CA ALA A 11 7.79 3.47 24.22
C ALA A 11 6.55 2.57 24.46
N ALA A 12 5.72 2.36 23.45
CA ALA A 12 4.55 1.49 23.49
C ALA A 12 4.89 0.12 22.87
N LEU A 13 5.37 -0.80 23.70
CA LEU A 13 5.49 -2.22 23.38
C LEU A 13 4.10 -2.87 23.23
N SER A 14 3.27 -2.44 22.26
CA SER A 14 2.06 -3.16 21.83
C SER A 14 1.43 -2.57 20.56
N HIS A 15 1.40 -3.38 19.49
CA HIS A 15 0.61 -3.29 18.25
C HIS A 15 1.24 -2.57 17.03
N ASN A 16 2.16 -3.25 16.36
CA ASN A 16 2.40 -2.99 14.92
C ASN A 16 1.09 -3.17 14.16
N LYS A 17 0.69 -2.20 13.34
CA LYS A 17 -0.57 -2.24 12.59
C LYS A 17 -0.31 -2.21 11.08
N VAL A 18 -1.05 -3.05 10.36
CA VAL A 18 -1.06 -3.09 8.90
C VAL A 18 -2.46 -2.75 8.40
N VAL A 19 -2.55 -1.86 7.42
CA VAL A 19 -3.80 -1.50 6.76
C VAL A 19 -3.75 -1.99 5.31
N GLY A 20 -4.65 -2.89 4.95
CA GLY A 20 -4.83 -3.37 3.59
C GLY A 20 -6.03 -2.71 2.92
N VAL A 21 -5.82 -2.05 1.78
CA VAL A 21 -6.89 -1.41 0.99
C VAL A 21 -7.10 -2.18 -0.30
N GLU A 22 -8.35 -2.60 -0.54
CA GLU A 22 -8.75 -3.40 -1.70
C GLU A 22 -10.12 -2.97 -2.22
N HIS A 23 -10.24 -2.73 -3.52
CA HIS A 23 -11.47 -2.18 -4.12
C HIS A 23 -12.53 -3.26 -4.44
N VAL A 24 -12.14 -4.54 -4.47
CA VAL A 24 -13.04 -5.69 -4.68
C VAL A 24 -13.49 -6.19 -3.31
N LYS A 25 -14.73 -5.88 -2.93
CA LYS A 25 -15.32 -6.22 -1.62
C LYS A 25 -15.26 -7.72 -1.32
N GLU A 26 -15.40 -8.54 -2.35
CA GLU A 26 -15.35 -10.00 -2.29
C GLU A 26 -13.94 -10.47 -1.89
N LEU A 27 -12.88 -9.82 -2.40
CA LEU A 27 -11.50 -10.09 -2.00
C LEU A 27 -11.24 -9.61 -0.57
N VAL A 28 -11.80 -8.47 -0.15
CA VAL A 28 -11.71 -8.01 1.25
C VAL A 28 -12.30 -9.04 2.21
N ALA A 29 -13.49 -9.56 1.89
CA ALA A 29 -14.13 -10.60 2.71
C ALA A 29 -13.26 -11.87 2.75
N TRP A 30 -12.77 -12.31 1.60
CA TRP A 30 -11.92 -13.48 1.52
C TRP A 30 -10.59 -13.31 2.29
N SER A 31 -9.98 -12.13 2.24
CA SER A 31 -8.78 -11.82 3.02
C SER A 31 -9.03 -11.91 4.53
N LYS A 32 -10.18 -11.40 5.01
CA LYS A 32 -10.58 -11.51 6.42
C LYS A 32 -10.78 -12.96 6.84
N GLU A 33 -11.48 -13.75 6.03
CA GLU A 33 -11.69 -15.19 6.27
C GLU A 33 -10.36 -15.96 6.29
N ASN A 34 -9.42 -15.59 5.41
CA ASN A 34 -8.12 -16.24 5.37
C ASN A 34 -7.27 -15.91 6.61
N LEU A 35 -7.30 -14.67 7.11
CA LEU A 35 -6.64 -14.34 8.37
C LEU A 35 -7.26 -15.06 9.58
N GLN A 36 -8.56 -15.33 9.57
CA GLN A 36 -9.20 -16.08 10.65
C GLN A 36 -8.72 -17.54 10.75
N LYS A 37 -8.04 -18.06 9.71
CA LYS A 37 -7.45 -19.40 9.71
C LYS A 37 -6.06 -19.43 10.36
N ASP A 38 -5.46 -18.28 10.67
CA ASP A 38 -4.21 -18.20 11.42
C ASP A 38 -4.42 -18.69 12.87
N PRO A 39 -3.78 -19.80 13.28
CA PRO A 39 -3.96 -20.38 14.61
C PRO A 39 -3.43 -19.47 15.73
N SER A 40 -2.49 -18.58 15.44
CA SER A 40 -1.93 -17.66 16.44
C SER A 40 -2.84 -16.48 16.75
N ARG A 41 -3.79 -16.17 15.84
CA ARG A 41 -4.62 -14.94 15.84
C ARG A 41 -3.84 -13.61 15.82
N ALA A 42 -2.51 -13.64 15.90
CA ALA A 42 -1.68 -12.45 16.03
C ALA A 42 -1.85 -11.50 14.83
N LEU A 43 -1.98 -12.07 13.62
CA LEU A 43 -2.21 -11.27 12.41
C LEU A 43 -3.63 -10.71 12.33
N TYR A 44 -4.62 -11.40 12.91
CA TYR A 44 -6.00 -10.92 12.90
C TYR A 44 -6.17 -9.64 13.71
N GLU A 45 -5.42 -9.49 14.81
CA GLU A 45 -5.44 -8.28 15.64
C GLU A 45 -4.59 -7.14 15.06
N ALA A 46 -3.56 -7.47 14.30
CA ALA A 46 -2.62 -6.51 13.73
C ALA A 46 -3.03 -5.95 12.35
N VAL A 47 -3.94 -6.61 11.63
CA VAL A 47 -4.29 -6.26 10.23
C VAL A 47 -5.73 -5.74 10.11
N GLU A 48 -5.87 -4.54 9.57
CA GLU A 48 -7.15 -3.90 9.25
C GLU A 48 -7.37 -3.91 7.72
N PHE A 49 -8.45 -4.54 7.24
CA PHE A 49 -8.81 -4.48 5.82
C PHE A 49 -9.94 -3.49 5.53
N ARG A 50 -9.69 -2.60 4.56
CA ARG A 50 -10.61 -1.57 4.08
C ARG A 50 -11.03 -1.84 2.65
N ALA A 51 -12.34 -1.78 2.41
CA ALA A 51 -12.89 -1.78 1.06
C ALA A 51 -12.86 -0.36 0.51
N GLY A 52 -12.02 -0.10 -0.48
CA GLY A 52 -11.79 1.25 -0.97
C GLY A 52 -10.80 1.34 -2.12
N ASP A 53 -10.61 2.54 -2.64
CA ASP A 53 -9.67 2.81 -3.71
C ASP A 53 -8.25 2.98 -3.16
N GLY A 54 -7.38 2.01 -3.40
CA GLY A 54 -5.99 2.04 -2.96
C GLY A 54 -5.16 3.18 -3.55
N ARG A 55 -5.63 3.87 -4.60
CA ARG A 55 -4.97 5.07 -5.15
C ARG A 55 -5.07 6.26 -4.19
N GLU A 56 -6.08 6.27 -3.33
CA GLU A 56 -6.32 7.31 -2.32
C GLU A 56 -5.55 7.05 -1.01
N GLY A 57 -5.00 5.84 -0.84
CA GLY A 57 -4.43 5.39 0.43
C GLY A 57 -5.52 5.23 1.50
N GLU A 58 -5.15 5.43 2.76
CA GLU A 58 -6.11 5.46 3.88
C GLU A 58 -5.67 6.53 4.90
N PRO A 59 -5.99 7.81 4.63
CA PRO A 59 -5.52 8.94 5.43
C PRO A 59 -5.82 8.85 6.93
N GLN A 60 -6.84 8.08 7.34
CA GLN A 60 -7.20 7.89 8.75
C GLN A 60 -6.12 7.16 9.57
N PHE A 61 -5.25 6.38 8.92
CA PHE A 61 -4.13 5.68 9.58
C PHE A 61 -2.76 6.25 9.18
N ALA A 62 -2.73 7.30 8.35
CA ALA A 62 -1.51 8.01 8.05
C ALA A 62 -1.02 8.80 9.30
N PRO A 63 0.29 9.03 9.45
CA PRO A 63 1.34 8.70 8.50
C PRO A 63 1.92 7.28 8.69
N TYR A 64 2.43 6.69 7.61
CA TYR A 64 2.96 5.32 7.57
C TYR A 64 4.48 5.26 7.56
N ASP A 65 5.06 4.25 8.21
CA ASP A 65 6.49 3.94 8.12
C ASP A 65 6.82 3.25 6.78
N ALA A 66 5.90 2.41 6.30
CA ALA A 66 6.06 1.73 5.02
C ALA A 66 4.74 1.68 4.23
N ILE A 67 4.83 1.85 2.91
CA ILE A 67 3.74 1.61 1.97
C ILE A 67 4.22 0.64 0.89
N HIS A 68 3.49 -0.44 0.70
CA HIS A 68 3.65 -1.33 -0.43
C HIS A 68 2.42 -1.26 -1.34
N VAL A 69 2.62 -1.10 -2.63
CA VAL A 69 1.56 -1.17 -3.64
C VAL A 69 1.71 -2.48 -4.40
N GLY A 70 0.70 -3.35 -4.32
CA GLY A 70 0.69 -4.66 -4.98
C GLY A 70 0.11 -4.65 -6.40
N ALA A 71 0.04 -3.48 -7.03
CA ALA A 71 -0.50 -3.27 -8.38
C ALA A 71 0.24 -2.10 -9.05
N ALA A 72 0.31 -2.11 -10.39
CA ALA A 72 1.04 -1.10 -11.14
C ALA A 72 0.27 0.22 -11.21
N ALA A 73 0.81 1.26 -10.58
CA ALA A 73 0.27 2.61 -10.66
C ALA A 73 0.58 3.26 -12.02
N LEU A 74 -0.37 4.02 -12.56
CA LEU A 74 -0.15 4.86 -13.73
C LEU A 74 0.53 6.16 -13.28
N GLY A 75 1.86 6.21 -13.41
CA GLY A 75 2.66 7.31 -12.89
C GLY A 75 2.87 7.28 -11.37
N MET A 76 3.59 8.28 -10.86
CA MET A 76 4.01 8.34 -9.45
C MET A 76 2.80 8.55 -8.51
N PRO A 77 2.57 7.69 -7.50
CA PRO A 77 1.40 7.78 -6.63
C PRO A 77 1.59 8.81 -5.50
N HIS A 78 1.53 10.10 -5.84
CA HIS A 78 1.81 11.21 -4.92
C HIS A 78 0.95 11.20 -3.63
N LYS A 79 -0.32 10.77 -3.71
CA LYS A 79 -1.22 10.66 -2.55
C LYS A 79 -0.71 9.66 -1.51
N LEU A 80 -0.02 8.60 -1.96
CA LEU A 80 0.56 7.60 -1.07
C LEU A 80 1.87 8.13 -0.47
N ILE A 81 2.70 8.79 -1.28
CA ILE A 81 3.93 9.42 -0.81
C ILE A 81 3.63 10.48 0.27
N SER A 82 2.55 11.26 0.14
CA SER A 82 2.15 12.24 1.15
C SER A 82 1.68 11.62 2.47
N GLN A 83 1.32 10.33 2.45
CA GLN A 83 0.93 9.58 3.66
C GLN A 83 2.12 8.88 4.32
N LEU A 84 3.35 8.98 3.79
CA LEU A 84 4.55 8.48 4.46
C LEU A 84 5.00 9.44 5.57
N LYS A 85 5.48 8.87 6.69
CA LYS A 85 6.32 9.58 7.65
C LYS A 85 7.61 10.03 6.99
N VAL A 86 8.23 11.10 7.52
CA VAL A 86 9.64 11.38 7.22
C VAL A 86 10.48 10.17 7.60
N ASN A 87 11.41 9.77 6.74
CA ASN A 87 12.16 8.50 6.77
C ASN A 87 11.34 7.23 6.48
N GLY A 88 10.06 7.38 6.15
CA GLY A 88 9.23 6.27 5.68
C GLY A 88 9.56 5.88 4.23
N ARG A 89 9.24 4.65 3.86
CA ARG A 89 9.54 4.09 2.53
C ARG A 89 8.29 3.61 1.81
N MET A 90 8.19 3.91 0.51
CA MET A 90 7.21 3.26 -0.36
C MET A 90 7.90 2.37 -1.39
N VAL A 91 7.29 1.22 -1.67
CA VAL A 91 7.68 0.30 -2.76
C VAL A 91 6.45 0.04 -3.63
N ALA A 92 6.48 0.53 -4.87
CA ALA A 92 5.35 0.45 -5.79
C ALA A 92 5.81 0.13 -7.22
N PRO A 93 5.15 -0.80 -7.93
CA PRO A 93 5.28 -0.90 -9.36
C PRO A 93 4.67 0.34 -10.02
N VAL A 94 5.41 0.99 -10.91
CA VAL A 94 4.94 2.16 -11.66
C VAL A 94 5.11 1.88 -13.15
N GLU A 95 4.06 2.16 -13.91
CA GLU A 95 4.09 2.06 -15.37
C GLU A 95 4.56 3.37 -15.99
N GLU A 96 5.65 3.28 -16.77
CA GLU A 96 6.25 4.37 -17.54
C GLU A 96 6.37 3.92 -19.00
N GLN A 97 5.67 4.58 -19.91
CA GLN A 97 5.73 4.30 -21.36
C GLN A 97 5.48 2.82 -21.71
N GLY A 98 4.54 2.17 -21.01
CA GLY A 98 4.16 0.77 -21.23
C GLY A 98 5.10 -0.27 -20.59
N THR A 99 6.17 0.17 -19.92
CA THR A 99 7.04 -0.71 -19.13
C THR A 99 6.82 -0.45 -17.64
N GLN A 100 6.73 -1.51 -16.84
CA GLN A 100 6.58 -1.40 -15.40
C GLN A 100 7.93 -1.60 -14.71
N TYR A 101 8.26 -0.69 -13.80
CA TYR A 101 9.43 -0.78 -12.94
C TYR A 101 9.03 -0.78 -11.49
N LEU A 102 9.79 -1.51 -10.66
CA LEU A 102 9.63 -1.39 -9.22
C LEU A 102 10.32 -0.10 -8.76
N ILE A 103 9.53 0.85 -8.28
CA ILE A 103 10.01 2.13 -7.75
C ILE A 103 10.08 2.04 -6.24
N VAL A 104 11.22 2.47 -5.69
CA VAL A 104 11.40 2.68 -4.25
C VAL A 104 11.51 4.17 -3.98
N VAL A 105 10.65 4.67 -3.09
CA VAL A 105 10.62 6.06 -2.64
C VAL A 105 11.02 6.11 -1.17
N ASP A 106 11.97 6.98 -0.84
CA ASP A 106 12.38 7.29 0.52
C ASP A 106 11.96 8.73 0.85
N LYS A 107 11.12 8.92 1.88
CA LYS A 107 10.57 10.22 2.27
C LYS A 107 11.63 11.01 3.03
N THR A 108 12.07 12.15 2.50
CA THR A 108 13.21 12.92 3.06
C THR A 108 12.77 14.12 3.90
N GLY A 109 11.52 14.56 3.79
CA GLY A 109 10.99 15.71 4.53
C GLY A 109 9.47 15.81 4.53
N PRO A 110 8.88 16.80 5.23
CA PRO A 110 7.44 16.91 5.43
C PRO A 110 6.68 17.41 4.19
N GLY A 111 7.35 18.07 3.23
CA GLY A 111 6.73 18.61 2.03
C GLY A 111 6.29 17.53 1.04
N PRO A 112 5.29 17.77 0.17
CA PRO A 112 4.74 16.77 -0.74
C PRO A 112 5.77 16.23 -1.76
N HIS A 113 6.82 17.00 -2.06
CA HIS A 113 7.90 16.64 -2.98
C HIS A 113 9.23 16.33 -2.28
N ASP A 114 9.25 16.31 -0.94
CA ASP A 114 10.44 15.99 -0.16
C ASP A 114 10.60 14.47 -0.10
N TYR A 115 11.05 13.90 -1.21
CA TYR A 115 11.38 12.48 -1.33
C TYR A 115 12.44 12.26 -2.40
N GLU A 116 13.20 11.20 -2.24
CA GLU A 116 14.06 10.64 -3.28
C GLU A 116 13.43 9.35 -3.80
N TYR A 117 13.68 9.02 -5.06
CA TYR A 117 13.24 7.74 -5.60
C TYR A 117 14.29 7.12 -6.50
N ARG A 118 14.27 5.79 -6.56
CA ARG A 118 15.09 5.01 -7.47
C ARG A 118 14.24 3.98 -8.19
N ARG A 119 14.67 3.69 -9.41
CA ARG A 119 14.11 2.65 -10.25
C ARG A 119 14.94 1.39 -10.08
N GLU A 120 14.30 0.33 -9.60
CA GLU A 120 14.90 -0.99 -9.53
C GLU A 120 14.67 -1.74 -10.86
N GLY A 121 14.52 -3.07 -10.82
CA GLY A 121 14.29 -3.89 -12.00
C GLY A 121 12.91 -3.70 -12.65
N GLN A 122 12.81 -4.19 -13.89
CA GLN A 122 11.53 -4.36 -14.57
C GLN A 122 10.69 -5.43 -13.86
N VAL A 123 9.38 -5.20 -13.79
CA VAL A 123 8.42 -6.10 -13.17
C VAL A 123 7.15 -6.18 -14.02
N ARG A 124 6.24 -7.09 -13.67
CA ARG A 124 4.91 -7.16 -14.26
C ARG A 124 3.89 -7.39 -13.15
N TYR A 125 3.01 -6.41 -12.96
CA TYR A 125 1.91 -6.42 -12.01
C TYR A 125 0.60 -6.13 -12.74
N VAL A 126 -0.52 -6.52 -12.12
CA VAL A 126 -1.85 -6.11 -12.55
C VAL A 126 -2.01 -4.59 -12.41
N PRO A 127 -2.81 -3.92 -13.25
CA PRO A 127 -3.02 -2.47 -13.15
C PRO A 127 -3.68 -2.06 -11.83
N LEU A 128 -3.22 -0.95 -11.24
CA LEU A 128 -3.90 -0.26 -10.14
C LEU A 128 -4.98 0.65 -10.74
N THR A 129 -6.18 0.10 -10.93
CA THR A 129 -7.24 0.71 -11.75
C THR A 129 -8.59 0.72 -11.03
N ASP A 130 -9.62 1.24 -11.70
CA ASP A 130 -11.00 1.15 -11.28
C ASP A 130 -11.55 -0.27 -11.39
N ARG A 131 -12.51 -0.61 -10.53
CA ARG A 131 -13.18 -1.93 -10.55
C ARG A 131 -13.82 -2.25 -11.91
N SER A 132 -14.27 -1.24 -12.66
CA SER A 132 -14.86 -1.42 -13.99
C SER A 132 -13.85 -1.93 -15.02
N HIS A 133 -12.61 -1.42 -14.99
CA HIS A 133 -11.53 -1.87 -15.86
C HIS A 133 -11.05 -3.28 -15.49
N TYR A 134 -11.01 -3.62 -14.20
CA TYR A 134 -10.62 -4.95 -13.75
C TYR A 134 -11.50 -6.07 -14.33
N ARG A 135 -12.81 -5.82 -14.52
CA ARG A 135 -13.75 -6.84 -15.04
C ARG A 135 -13.73 -7.00 -16.57
N SER A 136 -13.18 -6.04 -17.32
CA SER A 136 -13.10 -6.14 -18.78
C SER A 136 -11.89 -6.92 -19.28
N GLU A 137 -10.94 -7.22 -18.39
CA GLU A 137 -9.71 -7.98 -18.70
C GLU A 137 -9.77 -9.46 -18.24
N LEU A 138 -10.90 -9.88 -17.67
CA LEU A 138 -11.21 -11.28 -17.32
C LEU A 138 -12.21 -11.87 -18.31
#